data_AF-C0CP59-F1
#
_entry.id   AF-C0CP59-F1
#
_cell.length_a   1.000
_cell.length_b   1.000
_cell.length_c   1.000
_cell.angle_alpha   90.00
_cell.angle_beta   90.00
_cell.angle_gamma   90.00
#
_symmetry.space_group_name_H-M   'P 1'
#
loop_
_entity.id
_entity.type
_entity.pdbx_description
1 polymer ?
#
loop_
_entity_poly.entity_id
_entity_poly.type
_entity_poly.pdbx_seq_one_letter_code
_entity_poly.pdbx_strand_id
1 'polypeptide(L)'
;MVFDFYPWNLDVDVEGTRLLYRDNDYAGKRKVNERFWQAMSDGQKRFFHSLGVDFMRVEADEKLYNIPDDGDVQGGGISMKTIHFLLHGSFLAIPDFQGELYKDAEVFGSQVPDSLKIVRMPQEEALTVYEVDGWPCVFKHPCFHFEQEKFQKWNCGYLLGSILLMKDE
;
A
#
# COMPACT_ATOMS: atom_id res chain seq x y z
N MET A 1 -2.79 10.71 14.10
CA MET A 1 -1.34 10.97 14.25
C MET A 1 -0.79 11.25 12.89
N VAL A 2 -0.07 12.35 12.73
CA VAL A 2 0.42 12.77 11.42
C VAL A 2 1.75 12.08 11.11
N PHE A 3 1.81 11.39 9.97
CA PHE A 3 3.00 10.76 9.42
C PHE A 3 3.42 11.45 8.14
N ASP A 4 4.71 11.78 8.04
CA ASP A 4 5.31 12.33 6.83
C ASP A 4 6.03 11.21 6.06
N PHE A 5 5.38 10.74 5.00
CA PHE A 5 5.87 9.71 4.10
C PHE A 5 6.05 10.32 2.71
N TYR A 6 6.88 11.36 2.61
CA TYR A 6 7.01 12.16 1.40
C TYR A 6 7.01 11.31 0.11
N PRO A 7 6.17 11.64 -0.89
CA PRO A 7 5.32 12.84 -1.00
C PRO A 7 3.96 12.77 -0.27
N TRP A 8 3.66 11.67 0.43
CA TRP A 8 2.44 11.54 1.21
C TRP A 8 2.57 12.17 2.58
N ASN A 9 1.47 12.75 3.03
CA ASN A 9 1.29 13.09 4.43
C ASN A 9 -0.05 12.52 4.88
N LEU A 10 -0.03 11.72 5.93
CA LEU A 10 -1.19 10.93 6.37
C LEU A 10 -1.56 11.30 7.80
N ASP A 11 -2.85 11.51 8.06
CA ASP A 11 -3.37 11.48 9.44
C ASP A 11 -3.92 10.09 9.73
N VAL A 12 -3.16 9.32 10.52
CA VAL A 12 -3.46 7.92 10.85
C VAL A 12 -3.98 7.82 12.28
N ASP A 13 -5.17 7.26 12.44
CA ASP A 13 -5.68 6.79 13.72
C ASP A 13 -5.06 5.41 14.01
N VAL A 14 -3.97 5.42 14.77
CA VAL A 14 -3.21 4.20 15.11
C VAL A 14 -4.03 3.26 15.99
N GLU A 15 -4.80 3.78 16.95
CA GLU A 15 -5.66 2.93 17.78
C GLU A 15 -6.82 2.36 16.95
N GLY A 16 -7.44 3.19 16.11
CA GLY A 16 -8.44 2.75 15.14
C GLY A 16 -7.90 1.65 14.20
N THR A 17 -6.65 1.77 13.76
CA THR A 17 -5.98 0.74 12.95
C THR A 17 -5.76 -0.55 13.74
N ARG A 18 -5.36 -0.49 15.02
CA ARG A 18 -5.27 -1.69 15.86
C ARG A 18 -6.61 -2.37 16.06
N LEU A 19 -7.67 -1.60 16.30
CA LEU A 19 -9.03 -2.11 16.43
C LEU A 19 -9.52 -2.76 15.13
N LEU A 20 -9.23 -2.13 13.98
CA LEU A 20 -9.52 -2.68 12.66
C LEU A 20 -8.94 -4.09 12.51
N TYR A 21 -7.67 -4.29 12.84
CA TYR A 21 -7.02 -5.60 12.74
C TYR A 21 -7.36 -6.56 13.88
N ARG A 22 -7.81 -6.08 15.04
CA ARG A 22 -8.37 -6.95 16.07
C ARG A 22 -9.66 -7.62 15.55
N ASP A 23 -10.51 -6.82 14.93
CA ASP A 23 -11.88 -7.20 14.54
C ASP A 23 -11.96 -7.84 13.16
N ASN A 24 -10.93 -7.69 12.33
CA ASN A 24 -10.88 -8.20 10.96
C ASN A 24 -9.59 -9.00 10.72
N ASP A 25 -9.64 -9.96 9.79
CA ASP A 25 -8.47 -10.68 9.30
C ASP A 25 -8.50 -10.65 7.77
N TYR A 26 -7.51 -9.98 7.18
CA TYR A 26 -7.36 -9.84 5.72
C TYR A 26 -6.32 -10.81 5.14
N ALA A 27 -5.73 -11.68 5.96
CA ALA A 27 -4.71 -12.61 5.48
C ALA A 27 -5.32 -13.64 4.53
N GLY A 28 -4.91 -13.61 3.26
CA GLY A 28 -5.24 -14.65 2.30
C GLY A 28 -4.60 -16.00 2.67
N LYS A 29 -3.29 -15.99 2.95
CA LYS A 29 -2.51 -17.18 3.36
C LYS A 29 -1.63 -16.86 4.55
N ARG A 30 -2.07 -17.17 5.77
CA ARG A 30 -1.32 -16.93 7.04
C ARG A 30 0.17 -17.29 6.99
N LYS A 31 0.50 -18.43 6.36
CA LYS A 31 1.89 -18.90 6.21
C LYS A 31 2.77 -17.94 5.39
N VAL A 32 2.19 -17.18 4.46
CA VAL A 32 2.90 -16.15 3.69
C VAL A 32 3.26 -15.00 4.63
N ASN A 33 2.30 -14.51 5.43
CA ASN A 33 2.56 -13.50 6.45
C ASN A 33 3.66 -13.95 7.43
N GLU A 34 3.61 -15.20 7.90
CA GLU A 34 4.63 -15.75 8.81
C GLU A 34 6.03 -15.72 8.19
N ARG A 35 6.17 -16.14 6.92
CA ARG A 35 7.46 -16.11 6.21
C ARG A 35 7.98 -14.68 6.04
N PHE A 36 7.13 -13.75 5.61
CA PHE A 36 7.51 -12.35 5.52
C PHE A 36 7.94 -11.80 6.88
N TRP A 37 7.15 -12.02 7.92
CA TRP A 37 7.44 -11.52 9.26
C TRP A 37 8.77 -12.05 9.81
N GLN A 38 9.07 -13.32 9.58
CA GLN A 38 10.35 -13.91 9.97
C GLN A 38 11.53 -13.32 9.20
N ALA A 39 11.35 -13.05 7.91
CA ALA A 39 12.39 -12.48 7.05
C ALA A 39 12.57 -10.96 7.22
N MET A 40 11.58 -10.25 7.80
CA MET A 40 11.65 -8.81 7.96
C MET A 40 12.75 -8.35 8.92
N SER A 41 13.38 -7.24 8.55
CA SER A 41 14.24 -6.47 9.44
C SER A 41 13.44 -5.86 10.60
N ASP A 42 14.14 -5.40 11.63
CA ASP A 42 13.49 -4.66 12.71
C ASP A 42 12.94 -3.31 12.24
N GLY A 43 13.53 -2.70 11.21
CA GLY A 43 13.03 -1.47 10.61
C GLY A 43 11.65 -1.66 9.98
N GLN A 44 11.49 -2.71 9.18
CA GLN A 44 10.23 -3.08 8.55
C GLN A 44 9.16 -3.43 9.61
N LYS A 45 9.53 -4.21 10.63
CA LYS A 45 8.61 -4.54 11.74
C LYS A 45 8.16 -3.30 12.51
N ARG A 46 9.09 -2.40 12.84
CA ARG A 46 8.78 -1.13 13.52
C ARG A 46 7.86 -0.26 12.69
N PHE A 47 8.03 -0.21 11.37
CA PHE A 47 7.13 0.53 10.47
C PHE A 47 5.68 0.08 10.65
N PHE A 48 5.38 -1.22 10.50
CA PHE A 48 4.01 -1.73 10.69
C PHE A 48 3.48 -1.50 12.11
N HIS A 49 4.30 -1.77 13.13
CA HIS A 49 3.90 -1.55 14.52
C HIS A 49 3.59 -0.08 14.83
N SER A 50 4.37 0.86 14.28
CA SER A 50 4.15 2.30 14.46
C SER A 50 2.81 2.78 13.91
N LEU A 51 2.32 2.12 12.87
CA LEU A 51 1.04 2.38 12.22
C LEU A 51 -0.13 1.62 12.88
N GLY A 52 0.14 0.76 13.86
CA GLY A 52 -0.90 -0.07 14.51
C GLY A 52 -1.35 -1.26 13.66
N VAL A 53 -0.61 -1.60 12.60
CA VAL A 53 -0.91 -2.72 11.71
C VAL A 53 -0.50 -4.03 12.36
N ASP A 54 -1.42 -5.00 12.42
CA ASP A 54 -1.08 -6.39 12.71
C ASP A 54 -0.69 -7.10 11.41
N PHE A 55 0.62 -7.25 11.21
CA PHE A 55 1.14 -7.86 9.99
C PHE A 55 0.65 -9.31 9.78
N MET A 56 0.28 -10.04 10.83
CA MET A 56 -0.20 -11.40 10.68
C MET A 56 -1.58 -11.49 10.01
N ARG A 57 -2.26 -10.34 9.86
CA ARG A 57 -3.62 -10.21 9.35
C ARG A 57 -3.71 -9.33 8.10
N VAL A 58 -2.59 -8.90 7.54
CA VAL A 58 -2.58 -8.14 6.28
C VAL A 58 -2.76 -9.07 5.10
N GLU A 59 -3.23 -8.55 3.98
CA GLU A 59 -3.28 -9.31 2.74
C GLU A 59 -1.87 -9.40 2.15
N ALA A 60 -1.26 -10.59 2.21
CA ALA A 60 0.04 -10.85 1.65
C ALA A 60 -0.01 -12.07 0.72
N ASP A 61 0.64 -11.97 -0.44
CA ASP A 61 0.75 -13.06 -1.41
C ASP A 61 2.15 -13.17 -2.00
N GLU A 62 2.45 -14.36 -2.50
CA GLU A 62 3.71 -14.70 -3.17
C GLU A 62 3.37 -15.55 -4.38
N LYS A 63 3.81 -15.12 -5.56
CA LYS A 63 3.62 -15.81 -6.83
C LYS A 63 4.96 -16.02 -7.51
N LEU A 64 5.17 -17.21 -8.06
CA LEU A 64 6.29 -17.50 -8.93
C LEU A 64 5.77 -17.60 -10.36
N TYR A 65 6.29 -16.75 -11.24
CA TYR A 65 6.00 -16.77 -12.67
C TYR A 65 7.15 -17.45 -13.39
N ASN A 66 6.88 -18.57 -14.05
CA ASN A 66 7.88 -19.24 -14.87
C ASN A 66 7.83 -18.69 -16.30
N ILE A 67 8.94 -18.15 -16.76
CA ILE A 67 9.15 -17.71 -18.13
C ILE A 67 9.76 -18.89 -18.89
N PRO A 68 9.04 -19.48 -19.85
CA PRO A 68 9.57 -20.59 -20.64
C PRO A 68 10.70 -20.10 -21.53
N ASP A 69 11.63 -21.01 -21.83
CA ASP A 69 12.67 -20.80 -22.84
C ASP A 69 12.01 -20.78 -24.23
N ASP A 70 12.33 -19.79 -25.05
CA ASP A 70 11.82 -19.65 -26.42
C ASP A 70 12.89 -19.90 -27.50
N GLY A 71 14.09 -20.33 -27.08
CA GLY A 71 15.22 -20.67 -27.96
C GLY A 71 16.13 -19.49 -28.29
N ASP A 72 15.63 -18.25 -28.25
CA ASP A 72 16.42 -17.02 -28.44
C ASP A 72 16.77 -16.37 -27.09
N VAL A 73 15.91 -16.54 -26.08
CA VAL A 73 16.12 -16.04 -24.71
C VAL A 73 15.99 -17.19 -23.72
N GLN A 74 17.00 -17.35 -22.87
CA GLN A 74 16.94 -18.32 -21.77
C GLN A 74 15.77 -17.98 -20.84
N GLY A 75 14.89 -18.95 -20.61
CA GLY A 75 13.78 -18.82 -19.65
C GLY A 75 14.28 -18.58 -18.22
N GLY A 76 13.35 -18.29 -17.30
CA GLY A 76 13.67 -17.97 -15.90
C GLY A 76 12.46 -17.94 -14.99
N GLY A 77 12.63 -17.53 -13.74
CA GLY A 77 11.54 -17.29 -12.80
C GLY A 77 11.46 -15.83 -12.39
N ILE A 78 10.26 -15.30 -12.18
CA ILE A 78 10.06 -14.05 -11.45
C ILE A 78 9.26 -14.36 -10.19
N SER A 79 9.88 -14.13 -9.03
CA SER A 79 9.17 -14.12 -7.74
C SER A 79 8.55 -12.75 -7.53
N MET A 80 7.24 -12.72 -7.39
CA MET A 80 6.46 -11.53 -7.08
C MET A 80 5.83 -11.67 -5.70
N LYS A 81 6.07 -10.69 -4.84
CA LYS A 81 5.64 -10.64 -3.45
C LYS A 81 4.86 -9.36 -3.23
N THR A 82 3.61 -9.49 -2.76
CA THR A 82 2.73 -8.34 -2.51
C THR A 82 2.30 -8.30 -1.06
N ILE A 83 2.23 -7.09 -0.52
CA ILE A 83 1.71 -6.82 0.82
C ILE A 83 0.76 -5.62 0.70
N HIS A 84 -0.48 -5.81 1.13
CA HIS A 84 -1.52 -4.79 1.16
C HIS A 84 -2.06 -4.66 2.60
N PHE A 85 -1.98 -3.45 3.15
CA PHE A 85 -2.40 -3.18 4.53
C PHE A 85 -3.26 -1.92 4.61
N LEU A 86 -4.32 -2.00 5.40
CA LEU A 86 -5.25 -0.91 5.63
C LEU A 86 -4.83 -0.11 6.86
N LEU A 87 -5.06 1.19 6.79
CA LEU A 87 -4.93 2.12 7.92
C LEU A 87 -6.28 2.79 8.13
N HIS A 88 -6.65 3.05 9.38
CA HIS A 88 -7.71 4.00 9.68
C HIS A 88 -7.12 5.41 9.63
N GLY A 89 -7.64 6.29 8.78
CA GLY A 89 -7.05 7.60 8.56
C GLY A 89 -7.48 8.31 7.27
N SER A 90 -6.77 9.39 6.95
CA SER A 90 -7.03 10.22 5.77
C SER A 90 -5.75 10.82 5.19
N PHE A 91 -5.78 11.15 3.89
CA PHE A 91 -4.70 11.89 3.24
C PHE A 91 -4.74 13.37 3.63
N LEU A 92 -3.59 13.91 4.01
CA LEU A 92 -3.33 15.35 4.12
C LEU A 92 -2.57 15.87 2.91
N ALA A 93 -1.69 15.05 2.33
CA ALA A 93 -1.01 15.34 1.07
C ALA A 93 -0.84 14.06 0.23
N ILE A 94 -0.89 14.24 -1.10
CA ILE A 94 -0.63 13.19 -2.10
C ILE A 94 0.21 13.75 -3.26
N PRO A 95 0.94 12.90 -4.01
CA PRO A 95 1.58 13.32 -5.25
C PRO A 95 0.56 13.71 -6.32
N ASP A 96 0.96 14.60 -7.22
CA ASP A 96 0.16 15.11 -8.33
C ASP A 96 -0.41 14.03 -9.25
N PHE A 97 0.33 12.98 -9.56
CA PHE A 97 -0.19 11.84 -10.34
C PHE A 97 -1.45 11.22 -9.71
N GLN A 98 -1.44 11.00 -8.39
CA GLN A 98 -2.63 10.51 -7.68
C GLN A 98 -3.73 11.57 -7.62
N GLY A 99 -3.36 12.84 -7.48
CA GLY A 99 -4.29 13.96 -7.52
C GLY A 99 -5.09 14.00 -8.82
N GLU A 100 -4.44 13.83 -9.97
CA GLU A 100 -5.12 13.77 -11.27
C GLU A 100 -5.99 12.53 -11.40
N LEU A 101 -5.52 11.37 -10.93
CA LEU A 101 -6.32 10.13 -10.93
C LEU A 101 -7.60 10.26 -10.09
N TYR A 102 -7.52 10.90 -8.92
CA TYR A 102 -8.67 11.05 -8.02
C TYR A 102 -9.64 12.17 -8.41
N LYS A 103 -9.20 13.14 -9.23
CA LYS A 103 -10.09 14.17 -9.79
C LYS A 103 -11.02 13.64 -10.87
N ASP A 104 -10.74 12.45 -11.42
CA ASP A 104 -11.64 11.80 -12.37
C ASP A 104 -13.01 11.60 -11.72
N ALA A 105 -14.05 12.11 -12.39
CA ALA A 105 -15.43 12.10 -11.92
C ALA A 105 -15.98 10.68 -11.72
N GLU A 106 -15.47 9.71 -12.47
CA GLU A 106 -15.86 8.30 -12.36
C GLU A 106 -15.24 7.65 -11.12
N VAL A 107 -14.12 8.17 -10.64
CA VAL A 107 -13.41 7.62 -9.47
C VAL A 107 -13.86 8.32 -8.19
N PHE A 108 -13.70 9.64 -8.09
CA PHE A 108 -14.13 10.42 -6.91
C PHE A 108 -14.69 11.80 -7.20
N GLY A 109 -14.40 12.38 -8.37
CA GLY A 109 -14.96 13.66 -8.81
C GLY A 109 -14.91 14.77 -7.77
N SER A 110 -16.09 15.17 -7.28
CA SER A 110 -16.31 16.26 -6.33
C SER A 110 -16.12 15.89 -4.86
N GLN A 111 -15.77 14.64 -4.54
CA GLN A 111 -15.59 14.21 -3.15
C GLN A 111 -14.20 14.51 -2.59
N VAL A 112 -13.23 14.82 -3.45
CA VAL A 112 -11.86 15.18 -3.04
C VAL A 112 -11.89 16.59 -2.43
N PRO A 113 -11.46 16.77 -1.17
CA PRO A 113 -11.55 18.05 -0.48
C PRO A 113 -10.48 19.03 -0.96
N ASP A 114 -10.84 20.31 -1.06
CA ASP A 114 -9.91 21.40 -1.43
C ASP A 114 -8.72 21.54 -0.46
N SER A 115 -8.87 21.02 0.76
CA SER A 115 -7.80 21.01 1.77
C SER A 115 -6.71 19.98 1.49
N LEU A 116 -6.92 19.02 0.58
CA LEU A 116 -5.93 18.03 0.23
C LEU A 116 -4.76 18.70 -0.51
N LYS A 117 -3.56 18.63 0.06
CA LYS A 117 -2.38 19.20 -0.57
C LYS A 117 -1.89 18.31 -1.71
N ILE A 118 -1.73 18.89 -2.89
CA ILE A 118 -1.10 18.22 -4.03
C ILE A 118 0.40 18.58 -4.07
N VAL A 119 1.26 17.57 -3.95
CA VAL A 119 2.71 17.70 -4.06
C VAL A 119 3.11 17.45 -5.51
N ARG A 120 3.67 18.47 -6.18
CA ARG A 120 4.15 18.32 -7.55
C ARG A 120 5.46 17.55 -7.58
N MET A 121 5.49 16.46 -8.33
CA MET A 121 6.69 15.65 -8.49
C MET A 121 7.44 16.02 -9.76
N PRO A 122 8.79 15.96 -9.77
CA PRO A 122 9.55 15.98 -11.02
C PRO A 122 9.04 14.89 -11.97
N GLN A 123 9.05 15.15 -13.27
CA GLN A 123 8.54 14.19 -14.27
C GLN A 123 9.28 12.84 -14.21
N GLU A 124 10.59 12.87 -13.90
CA GLU A 124 11.43 11.67 -13.73
C GLU A 124 11.08 10.86 -12.46
N GLU A 125 10.34 11.45 -11.53
CA GLU A 125 9.92 10.86 -10.24
C GLU A 125 8.39 10.75 -10.14
N ALA A 126 7.67 10.75 -11.27
CA ALA A 126 6.21 10.68 -11.29
C ALA A 126 5.66 9.41 -10.61
N LEU A 127 6.42 8.31 -10.65
CA LEU A 127 6.13 7.07 -9.93
C LEU A 127 6.92 7.03 -8.62
N THR A 128 6.40 7.74 -7.62
CA THR A 128 7.02 7.82 -6.30
C THR A 128 6.74 6.59 -5.44
N VAL A 129 7.69 6.25 -4.58
CA VAL A 129 7.55 5.25 -3.53
C VAL A 129 8.17 5.79 -2.25
N TYR A 130 7.60 5.45 -1.11
CA TYR A 130 8.22 5.64 0.19
C TYR A 130 9.08 4.42 0.52
N GLU A 131 10.34 4.64 0.89
CA GLU A 131 11.26 3.56 1.23
C GLU A 131 11.05 3.12 2.69
N VAL A 132 10.84 1.81 2.88
CA VAL A 132 10.69 1.17 4.17
C VAL A 132 11.79 0.12 4.32
N ASP A 133 13.02 0.57 4.59
CA ASP A 133 14.16 -0.31 4.88
C ASP A 133 14.33 -1.44 3.83
N GLY A 134 14.42 -1.03 2.58
CA GLY A 134 14.52 -1.84 1.37
C GLY A 134 13.19 -2.10 0.67
N TRP A 135 12.05 -1.75 1.27
CA TRP A 135 10.72 -2.03 0.70
C TRP A 135 10.06 -0.77 0.11
N PRO A 136 9.77 -0.73 -1.20
CA PRO A 136 9.02 0.37 -1.80
C PRO A 136 7.55 0.28 -1.41
N CYS A 137 7.04 1.31 -0.74
CA CYS A 137 5.66 1.42 -0.27
C CYS A 137 4.95 2.57 -0.98
N VAL A 138 3.72 2.33 -1.44
CA VAL A 138 2.82 3.35 -2.00
C VAL A 138 1.57 3.41 -1.16
N PHE A 139 1.12 4.62 -0.83
CA PHE A 139 -0.16 4.84 -0.17
C PHE A 139 -1.20 5.29 -1.19
N LYS A 140 -2.37 4.67 -1.17
CA LYS A 140 -3.49 4.97 -2.08
C LYS A 140 -4.83 4.80 -1.37
N HIS A 141 -5.89 5.29 -2.00
CA HIS A 141 -7.26 5.01 -1.56
C HIS A 141 -7.61 3.53 -1.76
N PRO A 142 -8.33 2.87 -0.83
CA PRO A 142 -8.62 1.44 -0.89
C PRO A 142 -9.60 1.02 -2.00
N CYS A 143 -10.37 1.94 -2.59
CA CYS A 143 -11.39 1.64 -3.60
C CYS A 143 -10.90 0.79 -4.79
N PHE A 144 -9.64 0.95 -5.21
CA PHE A 144 -9.07 0.25 -6.35
C PHE A 144 -8.65 -1.18 -6.05
N HIS A 145 -8.63 -1.54 -4.77
CA HIS A 145 -8.21 -2.86 -4.29
C HIS A 145 -9.38 -3.63 -3.68
N PHE A 146 -10.32 -2.90 -3.08
CA PHE A 146 -11.38 -3.42 -2.26
C PHE A 146 -12.75 -2.96 -2.78
N GLU A 147 -13.58 -3.92 -3.20
CA GLU A 147 -14.90 -3.65 -3.78
C GLU A 147 -15.98 -3.30 -2.73
N GLN A 148 -15.66 -3.37 -1.43
CA GLN A 148 -16.67 -3.12 -0.39
C GLN A 148 -17.18 -1.67 -0.45
N GLU A 149 -18.50 -1.50 -0.29
CA GLU A 149 -19.18 -0.20 -0.38
C GLU A 149 -18.58 0.85 0.56
N LYS A 150 -18.13 0.43 1.75
CA LYS A 150 -17.51 1.32 2.74
C LYS A 150 -16.28 2.05 2.21
N PHE A 151 -15.60 1.53 1.18
CA PHE A 151 -14.41 2.12 0.56
C PHE A 151 -14.70 2.92 -0.71
N GLN A 152 -15.97 3.14 -1.07
CA GLN A 152 -16.31 3.80 -2.33
C GLN A 152 -16.41 5.33 -2.22
N LYS A 153 -16.37 5.87 -0.99
CA LYS A 153 -16.32 7.32 -0.75
C LYS A 153 -14.91 7.76 -0.45
N TRP A 154 -14.52 8.95 -0.90
CA TRP A 154 -13.19 9.52 -0.64
C TRP A 154 -12.86 9.58 0.87
N ASN A 155 -13.78 10.13 1.67
CA ASN A 155 -13.63 10.21 3.13
C ASN A 155 -14.12 8.93 3.83
N CYS A 156 -13.80 7.76 3.27
CA CYS A 156 -14.19 6.48 3.89
C CYS A 156 -13.54 6.24 5.25
N GLY A 157 -12.51 7.02 5.61
CA GLY A 157 -11.75 6.87 6.85
C GLY A 157 -10.68 5.78 6.76
N TYR A 158 -10.34 5.33 5.55
CA TYR A 158 -9.35 4.29 5.33
C TYR A 158 -8.34 4.67 4.26
N LEU A 159 -7.11 4.21 4.46
CA LEU A 159 -6.01 4.31 3.51
C LEU A 159 -5.46 2.91 3.26
N LEU A 160 -4.87 2.71 2.09
CA LEU A 160 -4.22 1.46 1.71
C LEU A 160 -2.73 1.70 1.46
N GLY A 161 -1.88 1.05 2.25
CA GLY A 161 -0.46 0.88 1.94
C GLY A 161 -0.24 -0.36 1.09
N SER A 162 0.62 -0.27 0.08
CA SER A 162 0.93 -1.36 -0.85
C SER A 162 2.42 -1.46 -1.08
N ILE A 163 2.96 -2.66 -0.94
CA ILE A 163 4.36 -2.99 -1.20
C ILE A 163 4.39 -4.11 -2.24
N LEU A 164 5.22 -3.93 -3.27
CA LEU A 164 5.48 -4.89 -4.33
C LEU A 164 6.98 -5.14 -4.41
N LEU A 165 7.37 -6.39 -4.22
CA LEU A 165 8.75 -6.83 -4.37
C LEU A 165 8.81 -7.81 -5.54
N MET A 166 9.71 -7.56 -6.48
CA MET A 166 9.97 -8.43 -7.61
C MET A 166 11.43 -8.85 -7.58
N LYS A 167 11.69 -10.12 -7.86
CA LYS A 167 13.04 -10.67 -7.90
C LYS A 167 13.13 -11.75 -8.96
N ASP A 168 14.17 -11.68 -9.78
CA ASP A 168 14.52 -12.74 -10.72
C ASP A 168 15.01 -13.98 -9.94
N GLU A 169 14.60 -15.16 -10.39
CA GLU A 169 14.96 -16.49 -9.87
C GLU A 169 15.70 -17.31 -10.94
#